data_AF-A0A0Q9KKR8-F1
#
_entry.id   AF-A0A0Q9KKR8-F1
#
_cell.length_a   1.000
_cell.length_b   1.000
_cell.length_c   1.000
_cell.angle_alpha   90.00
_cell.angle_beta   90.00
_cell.angle_gamma   90.00
#
_symmetry.space_group_name_H-M   'P 1'
#
loop_
_entity.id
_entity.type
_entity.pdbx_description
1 polymer ?
#
loop_
_entity_poly.entity_id
_entity_poly.type
_entity_poly.pdbx_seq_one_letter_code
_entity_poly.pdbx_strand_id
1 'polypeptide(L)'
;MTRLLFVHAHPDDETLATGVAILHHVRRGDDVHVLTCTLGEEGEVIPAELAHLEGAPGDPLAAHRRDELAGAVSVLGVTHHFLGERTRGDGPAYRDSGMVGSQAFAHPRAFAGSDFFEVAEVMRTAIVEIAPDVVVTYDAQGGYGHPDHIRVHDAVRAAVAAMPSAPSLFVNLTPRSWVLEDRAWLLEHLPPDLPYAVPSPSDPMPPSVVDDDLVTHVIDDPALVPAQQEALRHHATQVVVGDGWFALSNDIAARLAGREGYALLDPASGELVPVEGTVRGLAGEPR
;
A
#
# COMPACT_ATOMS: atom_id res chain seq x y z
N MET A 1 22.88 0.79 6.82
CA MET A 1 21.96 -0.19 6.24
C MET A 1 20.83 -0.28 7.22
N THR A 2 19.74 0.40 6.89
CA THR A 2 18.51 0.42 7.68
C THR A 2 17.62 -0.72 7.20
N ARG A 3 16.88 -1.38 8.09
CA ARG A 3 15.86 -2.35 7.69
C ARG A 3 14.48 -1.71 7.70
N LEU A 4 13.79 -1.76 6.56
CA LEU A 4 12.45 -1.23 6.39
C LEU A 4 11.45 -2.35 6.12
N LEU A 5 10.28 -2.24 6.74
CA LEU A 5 9.15 -3.12 6.50
C LEU A 5 7.93 -2.31 6.06
N PHE A 6 7.45 -2.58 4.86
CA PHE A 6 6.21 -2.04 4.31
C PHE A 6 5.10 -3.08 4.49
N VAL A 7 4.02 -2.72 5.20
CA VAL A 7 2.93 -3.65 5.52
C VAL A 7 1.66 -3.23 4.79
N HIS A 8 1.17 -4.13 3.93
CA HIS A 8 0.08 -3.87 3.01
C HIS A 8 -1.01 -4.95 3.06
N ALA A 9 -2.23 -4.58 2.72
CA ALA A 9 -3.40 -5.45 2.77
C ALA A 9 -3.44 -6.41 1.58
N HIS A 10 -3.25 -5.89 0.37
CA HIS A 10 -3.47 -6.64 -0.87
C HIS A 10 -2.26 -6.56 -1.83
N PRO A 11 -2.18 -7.47 -2.82
CA PRO A 11 -1.18 -7.38 -3.89
C PRO A 11 -1.45 -6.23 -4.86
N ASP A 12 -0.60 -5.20 -4.89
CA ASP A 12 -0.63 -3.95 -5.69
C ASP A 12 -0.36 -2.72 -4.81
N ASP A 13 -0.88 -2.74 -3.58
CA ASP A 13 -0.72 -1.71 -2.57
C ASP A 13 0.75 -1.31 -2.35
N GLU A 14 1.67 -2.28 -2.38
CA GLU A 14 3.10 -2.03 -2.18
C GLU A 14 3.69 -1.16 -3.29
N THR A 15 3.15 -1.28 -4.50
CA THR A 15 3.64 -0.49 -5.64
C THR A 15 2.85 0.82 -5.77
N LEU A 16 1.55 0.80 -5.50
CA LEU A 16 0.65 1.95 -5.59
C LEU A 16 0.92 3.00 -4.49
N ALA A 17 1.11 2.56 -3.25
CA ALA A 17 1.21 3.46 -2.10
C ALA A 17 2.65 3.76 -1.69
N THR A 18 3.59 2.85 -1.94
CA THR A 18 4.96 2.91 -1.40
C THR A 18 6.07 2.52 -2.39
N GLY A 19 5.73 2.38 -3.68
CA GLY A 19 6.66 1.91 -4.70
C GLY A 19 7.89 2.81 -4.88
N VAL A 20 7.72 4.13 -4.77
CA VAL A 20 8.83 5.09 -4.87
C VAL A 20 9.77 4.96 -3.67
N ALA A 21 9.23 4.90 -2.45
CA ALA A 21 10.02 4.72 -1.24
C ALA A 21 10.75 3.37 -1.20
N ILE A 22 10.08 2.30 -1.61
CA ILE A 22 10.69 0.97 -1.73
C ILE A 22 11.90 1.02 -2.66
N LEU A 23 11.71 1.52 -3.90
CA LEU A 23 12.77 1.59 -4.89
C LEU A 23 13.92 2.51 -4.45
N HIS A 24 13.61 3.63 -3.79
CA HIS A 24 14.59 4.55 -3.22
C HIS A 24 15.49 3.84 -2.20
N HIS A 25 14.91 3.13 -1.24
CA HIS A 25 15.66 2.42 -0.20
C HIS A 25 16.44 1.21 -0.75
N VAL A 26 15.86 0.45 -1.69
CA VAL A 26 16.58 -0.65 -2.36
C VAL A 26 17.81 -0.11 -3.12
N ARG A 27 17.68 0.99 -3.88
CA ARG A 27 18.82 1.61 -4.59
C ARG A 27 19.92 2.12 -3.66
N ARG A 28 19.56 2.51 -2.44
CA ARG A 28 20.50 2.93 -1.40
C ARG A 28 21.21 1.75 -0.71
N GLY A 29 20.77 0.52 -0.95
CA GLY A 29 21.31 -0.68 -0.31
C GLY A 29 20.78 -0.91 1.10
N ASP A 30 19.61 -0.39 1.42
CA ASP A 30 18.88 -0.72 2.65
C ASP A 30 18.23 -2.12 2.53
N ASP A 31 17.88 -2.73 3.68
CA ASP A 31 17.25 -4.05 3.75
C ASP A 31 15.73 -3.89 3.70
N VAL A 32 15.11 -4.09 2.55
CA VAL A 32 13.70 -3.74 2.32
C VAL A 32 12.82 -4.99 2.25
N HIS A 33 11.78 -4.99 3.09
CA HIS A 33 10.79 -6.04 3.18
C HIS A 33 9.38 -5.53 2.87
N VAL A 34 8.58 -6.38 2.24
CA VAL A 34 7.13 -6.18 2.06
C VAL A 34 6.38 -7.34 2.73
N LEU A 35 5.36 -7.02 3.52
CA LEU A 35 4.46 -7.99 4.14
C LEU A 35 3.04 -7.75 3.62
N THR A 36 2.48 -8.75 2.92
CA THR A 36 1.11 -8.68 2.38
C THR A 36 0.15 -9.53 3.21
N CYS A 37 -0.98 -8.96 3.62
CA CYS A 37 -1.90 -9.59 4.56
C CYS A 37 -2.90 -10.58 3.93
N THR A 38 -3.24 -10.39 2.66
CA THR A 38 -4.22 -11.22 1.92
C THR A 38 -3.76 -11.44 0.47
N LEU A 39 -4.53 -12.20 -0.33
CA LEU A 39 -4.25 -12.37 -1.76
C LEU A 39 -5.19 -11.53 -2.64
N GLY A 40 -6.04 -10.70 -2.04
CA GLY A 40 -6.95 -9.85 -2.80
C GLY A 40 -8.00 -10.64 -3.58
N GLU A 41 -8.52 -11.69 -2.96
CA GLU A 41 -9.41 -12.65 -3.61
C GLU A 41 -10.77 -12.06 -4.02
N GLU A 42 -11.14 -10.91 -3.46
CA GLU A 42 -12.40 -10.20 -3.74
C GLU A 42 -12.20 -9.02 -4.71
N GLY A 43 -11.02 -8.92 -5.34
CA GLY A 43 -10.72 -7.87 -6.32
C GLY A 43 -11.51 -8.02 -7.61
N GLU A 44 -11.85 -6.89 -8.23
CA GLU A 44 -12.38 -6.84 -9.60
C GLU A 44 -11.26 -7.12 -10.61
N VAL A 45 -11.59 -7.57 -11.83
CA VAL A 45 -10.61 -7.91 -12.87
C VAL A 45 -10.79 -7.03 -14.11
N ILE A 46 -9.78 -6.22 -14.43
CA ILE A 46 -9.84 -5.27 -15.56
C ILE A 46 -9.82 -5.98 -16.94
N PRO A 47 -8.88 -6.90 -17.25
CA PRO A 47 -8.80 -7.48 -18.59
C PRO A 47 -9.96 -8.45 -18.85
N ALA A 48 -10.69 -8.25 -19.95
CA ALA A 48 -11.85 -9.06 -20.30
C ALA A 48 -11.53 -10.55 -20.48
N GLU A 49 -10.33 -10.87 -20.95
CA GLU A 49 -9.81 -12.23 -21.08
C GLU A 49 -9.64 -12.96 -19.74
N LEU A 50 -9.45 -12.21 -18.65
CA LEU A 50 -9.25 -12.72 -17.28
C LEU A 50 -10.49 -12.56 -16.39
N ALA A 51 -11.57 -11.93 -16.88
CA ALA A 51 -12.81 -11.70 -16.12
C ALA A 51 -13.43 -12.97 -15.50
N HIS A 52 -13.10 -14.15 -16.05
CA HIS A 52 -13.53 -15.44 -15.50
C HIS A 52 -12.90 -15.79 -14.13
N LEU A 53 -11.89 -15.05 -13.67
CA LEU A 53 -11.25 -15.23 -12.37
C LEU A 53 -12.02 -14.54 -11.23
N GLU A 54 -12.71 -13.44 -11.53
CA GLU A 54 -13.43 -12.59 -10.57
C GLU A 54 -14.58 -13.35 -9.91
N GLY A 55 -14.61 -13.40 -8.57
CA GLY A 55 -15.67 -14.03 -7.79
C GLY A 55 -15.88 -15.53 -8.08
N ALA A 56 -14.96 -16.17 -8.80
CA ALA A 56 -15.10 -17.55 -9.21
C ALA A 56 -14.89 -18.53 -8.03
N PRO A 57 -15.68 -19.63 -7.94
CA PRO A 57 -15.51 -20.60 -6.87
C PRO A 57 -14.09 -21.15 -6.78
N GLY A 58 -13.53 -21.15 -5.57
CA GLY A 58 -12.16 -21.61 -5.33
C GLY A 58 -11.08 -20.55 -5.54
N ASP A 59 -11.48 -19.29 -5.74
CA ASP A 59 -10.63 -18.10 -5.74
C ASP A 59 -9.41 -18.17 -6.68
N PRO A 60 -9.61 -18.51 -7.96
CA PRO A 60 -8.50 -18.60 -8.91
C PRO A 60 -7.79 -17.23 -9.09
N LEU A 61 -8.46 -16.11 -8.81
CA LEU A 61 -7.85 -14.78 -8.76
C LEU A 61 -6.72 -14.70 -7.72
N ALA A 62 -6.84 -15.38 -6.58
CA ALA A 62 -5.82 -15.37 -5.53
C ALA A 62 -4.49 -15.95 -6.00
N ALA A 63 -4.56 -17.05 -6.75
CA ALA A 63 -3.38 -17.68 -7.34
C ALA A 63 -2.78 -16.78 -8.43
N HIS A 64 -3.62 -16.13 -9.24
CA HIS A 64 -3.17 -15.19 -10.26
C HIS A 64 -2.46 -13.98 -9.64
N ARG A 65 -3.08 -13.30 -8.68
CA ARG A 65 -2.52 -12.13 -7.99
C ARG A 65 -1.26 -12.43 -7.20
N ARG A 66 -1.06 -13.69 -6.76
CA ARG A 66 0.23 -14.13 -6.20
C ARG A 66 1.35 -14.06 -7.24
N ASP A 67 1.10 -14.52 -8.45
CA ASP A 67 2.10 -14.50 -9.52
C ASP A 67 2.36 -13.07 -9.99
N GLU A 68 1.33 -12.23 -10.05
CA GLU A 68 1.44 -10.79 -10.28
C GLU A 68 2.32 -10.10 -9.22
N LEU A 69 2.03 -10.36 -7.94
CA LEU A 69 2.83 -9.87 -6.82
C LEU A 69 4.28 -10.31 -6.93
N ALA A 70 4.52 -11.59 -7.23
CA ALA A 70 5.86 -12.13 -7.39
C ALA A 70 6.65 -11.43 -8.51
N GLY A 71 5.97 -11.04 -9.60
CA GLY A 71 6.52 -10.20 -10.66
C GLY A 71 6.88 -8.80 -10.16
N ALA A 72 5.93 -8.12 -9.52
CA ALA A 72 6.12 -6.76 -9.00
C ALA A 72 7.26 -6.69 -7.96
N VAL A 73 7.28 -7.59 -6.97
CA VAL A 73 8.33 -7.61 -5.94
C VAL A 73 9.72 -7.91 -6.50
N SER A 74 9.81 -8.68 -7.60
CA SER A 74 11.06 -8.93 -8.32
C SER A 74 11.60 -7.64 -8.95
N VAL A 75 10.72 -6.81 -9.54
CA VAL A 75 11.09 -5.49 -10.09
C VAL A 75 11.49 -4.53 -8.98
N LEU A 76 10.74 -4.51 -7.88
CA LEU A 76 11.01 -3.65 -6.72
C LEU A 76 12.32 -4.04 -6.00
N GLY A 77 12.74 -5.30 -6.08
CA GLY A 77 13.99 -5.78 -5.48
C GLY A 77 13.92 -5.99 -3.97
N VAL A 78 12.75 -6.41 -3.45
CA VAL A 78 12.48 -6.57 -2.01
C VAL A 78 12.44 -8.03 -1.58
N THR A 79 12.57 -8.26 -0.28
CA THR A 79 12.22 -9.56 0.32
C THR A 79 10.73 -9.55 0.71
N HIS A 80 9.94 -10.42 0.09
CA HIS A 80 8.49 -10.50 0.31
C HIS A 80 8.10 -11.58 1.33
N HIS A 81 7.03 -11.33 2.08
CA HIS A 81 6.42 -12.24 3.07
C HIS A 81 4.89 -12.18 3.01
N PHE A 82 4.23 -13.29 3.34
CA PHE A 82 2.79 -13.29 3.61
C PHE A 82 2.49 -13.34 5.10
N LEU A 83 1.49 -12.57 5.55
CA LEU A 83 1.08 -12.58 6.95
C LEU A 83 0.55 -13.96 7.36
N GLY A 84 1.23 -14.59 8.31
CA GLY A 84 0.84 -15.89 8.85
C GLY A 84 1.20 -17.09 7.97
N GLU A 85 2.05 -16.92 6.95
CA GLU A 85 2.48 -17.98 6.03
C GLU A 85 2.99 -19.24 6.74
N ARG A 86 3.71 -19.08 7.85
CA ARG A 86 4.26 -20.20 8.63
C ARG A 86 3.20 -21.07 9.29
N THR A 87 1.98 -20.56 9.46
CA THR A 87 0.88 -21.31 10.09
C THR A 87 0.03 -22.06 9.07
N ARG A 88 -0.12 -21.53 7.84
CA ARG A 88 -0.93 -22.15 6.78
C ARG A 88 -0.13 -22.80 5.64
N GLY A 89 1.17 -22.57 5.58
CA GLY A 89 2.09 -23.17 4.62
C GLY A 89 2.24 -22.35 3.34
N ASP A 90 1.18 -22.23 2.54
CA ASP A 90 1.32 -21.76 1.15
C ASP A 90 0.93 -20.31 0.88
N GLY A 91 0.58 -19.47 1.84
CA GLY A 91 0.14 -18.08 1.58
C GLY A 91 -0.34 -17.38 2.85
N PRO A 92 -1.01 -16.22 2.75
CA PRO A 92 -1.48 -15.52 3.92
C PRO A 92 -2.54 -16.36 4.66
N ALA A 93 -2.54 -16.23 5.99
CA ALA A 93 -3.52 -16.92 6.83
C ALA A 93 -4.95 -16.41 6.58
N TYR A 94 -5.05 -15.15 6.16
CA TYR A 94 -6.29 -14.41 6.00
C TYR A 94 -6.67 -14.20 4.53
N ARG A 95 -7.96 -13.96 4.32
CA ARG A 95 -8.61 -13.68 3.04
C ARG A 95 -8.99 -12.20 3.01
N ASP A 96 -8.97 -11.61 1.81
CA ASP A 96 -9.55 -10.31 1.52
C ASP A 96 -11.00 -10.19 2.01
N SER A 97 -11.30 -9.17 2.81
CA SER A 97 -12.65 -8.96 3.35
C SER A 97 -13.61 -8.30 2.36
N GLY A 98 -13.09 -7.86 1.21
CA GLY A 98 -13.79 -7.01 0.26
C GLY A 98 -14.13 -5.63 0.82
N MET A 99 -14.78 -4.82 -0.02
CA MET A 99 -15.24 -3.48 0.34
C MET A 99 -16.31 -3.47 1.43
N VAL A 100 -16.48 -2.32 2.09
CA VAL A 100 -17.54 -2.09 3.09
C VAL A 100 -18.91 -2.53 2.54
N GLY A 101 -19.59 -3.42 3.26
CA GLY A 101 -20.89 -3.97 2.88
C GLY A 101 -20.83 -5.23 2.02
N SER A 102 -19.64 -5.70 1.63
CA SER A 102 -19.46 -6.98 0.93
C SER A 102 -19.90 -8.16 1.80
N GLN A 103 -20.42 -9.21 1.15
CA GLN A 103 -20.71 -10.49 1.80
C GLN A 103 -19.42 -11.24 2.19
N ALA A 104 -18.29 -10.91 1.54
CA ALA A 104 -16.98 -11.49 1.83
C ALA A 104 -16.55 -11.27 3.28
N PHE A 105 -16.99 -10.19 3.92
CA PHE A 105 -16.73 -9.90 5.34
C PHE A 105 -17.22 -11.03 6.28
N ALA A 106 -18.25 -11.79 5.88
CA ALA A 106 -18.77 -12.90 6.66
C ALA A 106 -17.95 -14.20 6.48
N HIS A 107 -16.98 -14.22 5.58
CA HIS A 107 -16.14 -15.39 5.37
C HIS A 107 -15.31 -15.67 6.64
N PRO A 108 -15.17 -16.93 7.11
CA PRO A 108 -14.46 -17.25 8.36
C PRO A 108 -12.98 -16.84 8.40
N ARG A 109 -12.38 -16.52 7.24
CA ARG A 109 -11.01 -16.02 7.10
C ARG A 109 -10.91 -14.56 6.70
N ALA A 110 -12.02 -13.83 6.58
CA ALA A 110 -12.00 -12.41 6.22
C ALA A 110 -11.09 -11.66 7.20
N PHE A 111 -10.09 -10.94 6.69
CA PHE A 111 -9.03 -10.36 7.51
C PHE A 111 -9.57 -9.32 8.51
N ALA A 112 -10.34 -8.36 8.04
CA ALA A 112 -11.09 -7.40 8.87
C ALA A 112 -12.25 -8.05 9.65
N GLY A 113 -12.72 -9.23 9.25
CA GLY A 113 -13.74 -10.00 10.00
C GLY A 113 -13.16 -10.86 11.14
N SER A 114 -11.86 -11.14 11.12
CA SER A 114 -11.17 -12.02 12.08
C SER A 114 -11.00 -11.37 13.46
N ASP A 115 -10.74 -12.19 14.49
CA ASP A 115 -10.45 -11.70 15.83
C ASP A 115 -9.24 -10.76 15.82
N PHE A 116 -9.41 -9.59 16.41
CA PHE A 116 -8.40 -8.55 16.37
C PHE A 116 -7.12 -8.93 17.13
N PHE A 117 -7.25 -9.59 18.29
CA PHE A 117 -6.08 -9.93 19.10
C PHE A 117 -5.25 -11.05 18.45
N GLU A 118 -5.91 -12.00 17.79
CA GLU A 118 -5.23 -13.00 16.97
C GLU A 118 -4.46 -12.35 15.82
N VAL A 119 -5.10 -11.44 15.07
CA VAL A 119 -4.45 -10.70 13.97
C VAL A 119 -3.26 -9.88 14.47
N ALA A 120 -3.41 -9.15 15.58
CA ALA A 120 -2.36 -8.34 16.16
C ALA A 120 -1.15 -9.19 16.61
N GLU A 121 -1.38 -10.39 17.15
CA GLU A 121 -0.30 -11.28 17.56
C GLU A 121 0.45 -11.91 16.37
N VAL A 122 -0.27 -12.28 15.30
CA VAL A 122 0.35 -12.74 14.05
C VAL A 122 1.18 -11.62 13.41
N MET A 123 0.65 -10.38 13.39
CA MET A 123 1.37 -9.20 12.93
C MET A 123 2.63 -8.94 13.76
N ARG A 124 2.52 -8.97 15.09
CA ARG A 124 3.65 -8.81 16.00
C ARG A 124 4.72 -9.87 15.79
N THR A 125 4.32 -11.11 15.55
CA THR A 125 5.25 -12.20 15.26
C THR A 125 6.05 -11.91 13.98
N ALA A 126 5.38 -11.51 12.89
CA ALA A 126 6.05 -11.16 11.65
C ALA A 126 7.02 -9.97 11.82
N ILE A 127 6.60 -8.90 12.51
CA ILE A 127 7.45 -7.73 12.76
C ILE A 127 8.67 -8.11 13.62
N VAL A 128 8.50 -8.94 14.65
CA VAL A 128 9.61 -9.40 15.50
C VAL A 128 10.59 -10.28 14.73
N GLU A 129 10.10 -11.17 13.86
CA GLU A 129 10.95 -12.03 13.03
C GLU A 129 11.77 -11.24 12.00
N ILE A 130 11.16 -10.23 11.37
CA ILE A 130 11.82 -9.35 10.41
C ILE A 130 12.78 -8.38 11.14
N ALA A 131 12.43 -7.97 12.36
CA ALA A 131 13.17 -7.02 13.18
C ALA A 131 13.55 -5.72 12.42
N PRO A 132 12.57 -4.97 11.87
CA PRO A 132 12.83 -3.74 11.14
C PRO A 132 13.22 -2.59 12.08
N ASP A 133 13.95 -1.61 11.54
CA ASP A 133 14.18 -0.31 12.19
C ASP A 133 13.02 0.65 11.91
N VAL A 134 12.38 0.52 10.74
CA VAL A 134 11.28 1.36 10.26
C VAL A 134 10.13 0.48 9.76
N VAL A 135 8.91 0.81 10.15
CA VAL A 135 7.67 0.22 9.61
C VAL A 135 6.86 1.30 8.92
N VAL A 136 6.35 1.02 7.73
CA VAL A 136 5.45 1.89 6.97
C VAL A 136 4.12 1.18 6.75
N THR A 137 3.01 1.86 7.00
CA THR A 137 1.66 1.34 6.77
C THR A 137 0.65 2.46 6.48
N TYR A 138 -0.64 2.17 6.51
CA TYR A 138 -1.73 3.11 6.27
C TYR A 138 -1.97 4.07 7.43
N ASP A 139 -2.63 5.20 7.15
CA ASP A 139 -3.22 6.06 8.18
C ASP A 139 -4.44 5.39 8.85
N ALA A 140 -5.00 6.03 9.88
CA ALA A 140 -6.10 5.48 10.67
C ALA A 140 -7.39 5.20 9.86
N GLN A 141 -7.55 5.84 8.71
CA GLN A 141 -8.67 5.62 7.78
C GLN A 141 -8.31 4.64 6.65
N GLY A 142 -7.12 4.04 6.67
CA GLY A 142 -6.72 3.03 5.69
C GLY A 142 -6.57 3.59 4.27
N GLY A 143 -6.14 4.84 4.10
CA GLY A 143 -6.03 5.47 2.78
C GLY A 143 -7.39 6.01 2.29
N TYR A 144 -8.21 5.09 1.78
CA TYR A 144 -9.51 5.38 1.17
C TYR A 144 -10.71 4.74 1.89
N GLY A 145 -10.48 4.12 3.06
CA GLY A 145 -11.54 3.49 3.86
C GLY A 145 -11.74 1.99 3.61
N HIS A 146 -10.79 1.30 2.98
CA HIS A 146 -10.89 -0.16 2.84
C HIS A 146 -10.82 -0.84 4.22
N PRO A 147 -11.74 -1.78 4.54
CA PRO A 147 -11.75 -2.46 5.84
C PRO A 147 -10.43 -3.13 6.20
N ASP A 148 -9.80 -3.80 5.23
CA ASP A 148 -8.51 -4.45 5.44
C ASP A 148 -7.36 -3.47 5.68
N HIS A 149 -7.34 -2.30 5.02
CA HIS A 149 -6.29 -1.30 5.24
C HIS A 149 -6.36 -0.74 6.67
N ILE A 150 -7.58 -0.47 7.14
CA ILE A 150 -7.83 -0.07 8.53
C ILE A 150 -7.37 -1.19 9.49
N ARG A 151 -7.70 -2.45 9.19
CA ARG A 151 -7.24 -3.59 9.99
C ARG A 151 -5.71 -3.72 10.01
N VAL A 152 -5.02 -3.48 8.89
CA VAL A 152 -3.56 -3.44 8.85
C VAL A 152 -3.04 -2.33 9.77
N HIS A 153 -3.56 -1.10 9.64
CA HIS A 153 -3.17 0.02 10.50
C HIS A 153 -3.29 -0.32 11.99
N ASP A 154 -4.46 -0.82 12.40
CA ASP A 154 -4.73 -1.15 13.81
C ASP A 154 -3.82 -2.27 14.32
N ALA A 155 -3.62 -3.32 13.52
CA ALA A 155 -2.79 -4.45 13.89
C ALA A 155 -1.30 -4.09 13.98
N VAL A 156 -0.79 -3.30 13.03
CA VAL A 156 0.59 -2.80 13.05
C VAL A 156 0.82 -1.91 14.27
N ARG A 157 -0.09 -0.96 14.56
CA ARG A 157 0.00 -0.12 15.76
C ARG A 157 0.04 -0.94 17.04
N ALA A 158 -0.90 -1.86 17.20
CA ALA A 158 -0.98 -2.70 18.39
C ALA A 158 0.29 -3.55 18.56
N ALA A 159 0.81 -4.12 17.47
CA ALA A 159 2.03 -4.89 17.47
C ALA A 159 3.25 -4.04 17.87
N VAL A 160 3.44 -2.87 17.26
CA VAL A 160 4.57 -1.98 17.53
C VAL A 160 4.50 -1.38 18.94
N ALA A 161 3.32 -0.97 19.40
CA ALA A 161 3.12 -0.40 20.74
C ALA A 161 3.44 -1.42 21.87
N ALA A 162 3.29 -2.72 21.60
CA ALA A 162 3.60 -3.78 22.54
C ALA A 162 5.10 -4.15 22.59
N MET A 163 5.94 -3.59 21.71
CA MET A 163 7.36 -3.92 21.62
C MET A 163 8.20 -3.09 22.60
N PRO A 164 9.11 -3.69 23.39
CA PRO A 164 10.03 -2.95 24.26
C PRO A 164 11.00 -2.03 23.50
N SER A 165 11.37 -2.43 22.29
CA SER A 165 12.19 -1.65 21.35
C SER A 165 11.42 -1.56 20.05
N ALA A 166 10.56 -0.55 19.95
CA ALA A 166 9.69 -0.34 18.81
C ALA A 166 10.44 0.28 17.62
N PRO A 167 10.22 -0.18 16.38
CA PRO A 167 10.65 0.54 15.19
C PRO A 167 9.97 1.92 15.11
N SER A 168 10.54 2.84 14.33
CA SER A 168 9.81 4.03 13.91
C SER A 168 8.64 3.63 13.03
N LEU A 169 7.44 4.11 13.35
CA LEU A 169 6.23 3.80 12.60
C LEU A 169 5.80 5.01 11.77
N PHE A 170 5.72 4.84 10.46
CA PHE A 170 5.24 5.85 9.52
C PHE A 170 3.91 5.44 8.90
N VAL A 171 3.09 6.44 8.61
CA VAL A 171 1.87 6.28 7.83
C VAL A 171 1.98 7.04 6.51
N ASN A 172 1.49 6.47 5.41
CA ASN A 172 1.45 7.15 4.12
C ASN A 172 0.30 8.16 4.05
N LEU A 173 0.60 9.37 3.60
CA LEU A 173 -0.32 10.49 3.50
C LEU A 173 -0.05 11.26 2.20
N THR A 174 -1.06 11.93 1.66
CA THR A 174 -0.90 12.75 0.45
C THR A 174 -1.23 14.21 0.75
N PRO A 175 -0.32 15.17 0.50
CA PRO A 175 -0.62 16.59 0.60
C PRO A 175 -1.75 16.99 -0.35
N ARG A 176 -2.68 17.82 0.13
CA ARG A 176 -3.78 18.36 -0.70
C ARG A 176 -3.26 19.10 -1.93
N SER A 177 -2.15 19.84 -1.79
CA SER A 177 -1.55 20.55 -2.93
C SER A 177 -1.07 19.60 -4.04
N TRP A 178 -0.53 18.43 -3.70
CA TRP A 178 -0.06 17.44 -4.67
C TRP A 178 -1.22 16.85 -5.46
N VAL A 179 -2.34 16.52 -4.81
CA VAL A 179 -3.53 16.01 -5.52
C VAL A 179 -4.04 17.02 -6.55
N LEU A 180 -4.02 18.31 -6.23
CA LEU A 180 -4.43 19.36 -7.16
C LEU A 180 -3.46 19.50 -8.34
N GLU A 181 -2.15 19.44 -8.07
CA GLU A 181 -1.13 19.44 -9.12
C GLU A 181 -1.27 18.22 -10.03
N ASP A 182 -1.48 17.05 -9.46
CA ASP A 182 -1.57 15.78 -10.19
C ASP A 182 -2.82 15.73 -11.06
N ARG A 183 -3.97 16.20 -10.55
CA ARG A 183 -5.20 16.38 -11.36
C ARG A 183 -4.97 17.35 -12.52
N ALA A 184 -4.29 18.48 -12.29
CA ALA A 184 -3.98 19.44 -13.36
C ALA A 184 -3.07 18.82 -14.43
N TRP A 185 -2.03 18.10 -14.01
CA TRP A 185 -1.13 17.39 -14.92
C TRP A 185 -1.87 16.35 -15.75
N LEU A 186 -2.76 15.56 -15.14
CA LEU A 186 -3.55 14.55 -15.85
C LEU A 186 -4.46 15.17 -16.91
N LEU A 187 -5.09 16.31 -16.64
CA LEU A 187 -5.92 17.01 -17.64
C LEU A 187 -5.12 17.46 -18.87
N GLU A 188 -3.81 17.69 -18.73
CA GLU A 188 -2.93 18.09 -19.83
C GLU A 188 -2.30 16.89 -20.56
N HIS A 189 -2.10 15.76 -19.88
CA HIS A 189 -1.27 14.65 -20.39
C HIS A 189 -2.04 13.35 -20.66
N LEU A 190 -3.25 13.19 -20.09
CA LEU A 190 -4.08 12.02 -20.36
C LEU A 190 -4.63 12.08 -21.78
N PRO A 191 -4.43 11.06 -22.63
CA PRO A 191 -4.99 11.05 -23.97
C PRO A 191 -6.52 11.17 -23.94
N PRO A 192 -7.11 12.08 -24.74
CA PRO A 192 -8.53 12.43 -24.62
C PRO A 192 -9.50 11.34 -25.10
N ASP A 193 -9.00 10.31 -25.77
CA ASP A 193 -9.74 9.17 -26.30
C ASP A 193 -9.79 7.97 -25.34
N LEU A 194 -9.09 8.03 -24.22
CA LEU A 194 -9.15 6.98 -23.19
C LEU A 194 -10.41 7.11 -22.33
N PRO A 195 -10.95 5.98 -21.82
CA PRO A 195 -12.18 5.97 -21.04
C PRO A 195 -12.00 6.41 -19.57
N TYR A 196 -10.89 7.06 -19.21
CA TYR A 196 -10.57 7.38 -17.82
C TYR A 196 -10.95 8.80 -17.43
N ALA A 197 -11.56 8.95 -16.25
CA ALA A 197 -11.92 10.22 -15.66
C ALA A 197 -10.77 10.81 -14.86
N VAL A 198 -10.63 12.14 -14.91
CA VAL A 198 -9.80 12.92 -13.98
C VAL A 198 -10.73 13.69 -13.05
N PRO A 199 -10.73 13.43 -11.73
CA PRO A 199 -11.60 14.14 -10.81
C PRO A 199 -11.35 15.65 -10.81
N SER A 200 -12.42 16.44 -10.67
CA SER A 200 -12.34 17.90 -10.58
C SER A 200 -11.64 18.34 -9.29
N PRO A 201 -11.05 19.56 -9.21
CA PRO A 201 -10.49 20.08 -7.97
C PRO A 201 -11.45 20.13 -6.78
N SER A 202 -12.76 20.21 -7.03
CA SER A 202 -13.82 20.24 -6.01
C SER A 202 -14.36 18.87 -5.63
N ASP A 203 -14.02 17.82 -6.39
CA ASP A 203 -14.48 16.47 -6.08
C ASP A 203 -13.88 15.98 -4.76
N PRO A 204 -14.62 15.15 -4.00
CA PRO A 204 -14.12 14.56 -2.78
C PRO A 204 -12.73 13.94 -2.96
N MET A 205 -11.90 14.07 -1.93
CA MET A 205 -10.58 13.46 -1.86
C MET A 205 -10.62 12.32 -0.85
N PRO A 206 -9.81 11.26 -1.03
CA PRO A 206 -9.67 10.21 -0.03
C PRO A 206 -9.27 10.76 1.34
N PRO A 207 -9.65 10.09 2.45
CA PRO A 207 -9.26 10.50 3.80
C PRO A 207 -7.76 10.70 4.04
N SER A 208 -6.88 9.95 3.35
CA SER A 208 -5.43 10.13 3.42
C SER A 208 -4.90 11.40 2.77
N VAL A 209 -5.76 12.16 2.07
CA VAL A 209 -5.42 13.48 1.57
C VAL A 209 -5.62 14.50 2.67
N VAL A 210 -4.50 15.05 3.15
CA VAL A 210 -4.44 15.89 4.35
C VAL A 210 -3.88 17.27 4.01
N ASP A 211 -3.99 18.19 4.97
CA ASP A 211 -3.29 19.47 4.88
C ASP A 211 -1.78 19.25 4.81
N ASP A 212 -1.11 20.03 3.97
CA ASP A 212 0.31 19.85 3.61
C ASP A 212 1.24 19.80 4.83
N ASP A 213 0.92 20.51 5.91
CA ASP A 213 1.73 20.59 7.14
C ASP A 213 1.68 19.33 8.00
N LEU A 214 0.70 18.44 7.77
CA LEU A 214 0.64 17.14 8.41
C LEU A 214 1.59 16.12 7.76
N VAL A 215 2.05 16.38 6.53
CA VAL A 215 3.03 15.52 5.83
C VAL A 215 4.44 16.00 6.17
N THR A 216 5.10 15.25 7.04
CA THR A 216 6.40 15.65 7.62
C THR A 216 7.59 15.03 6.92
N HIS A 217 7.40 13.92 6.20
CA HIS A 217 8.46 13.18 5.53
C HIS A 217 8.09 12.95 4.06
N VAL A 218 9.07 13.11 3.17
CA VAL A 218 8.86 13.00 1.72
C VAL A 218 9.98 12.19 1.08
N ILE A 219 9.59 11.28 0.19
CA ILE A 219 10.44 10.74 -0.87
C ILE A 219 10.00 11.41 -2.17
N ASP A 220 10.95 11.99 -2.90
CA ASP A 220 10.71 12.72 -4.16
C ASP A 220 11.87 12.42 -5.11
N ASP A 221 11.66 11.40 -5.94
CA ASP A 221 12.60 10.93 -6.97
C ASP A 221 11.84 10.49 -8.24
N PRO A 222 11.51 11.44 -9.13
CA PRO A 222 10.88 11.16 -10.42
C PRO A 222 11.65 10.19 -11.32
N ALA A 223 12.95 9.95 -11.08
CA ALA A 223 13.73 8.97 -11.85
C ALA A 223 13.37 7.52 -11.50
N LEU A 224 12.53 7.29 -10.47
CA LEU A 224 12.00 5.98 -10.10
C LEU A 224 10.71 5.60 -10.84
N VAL A 225 10.02 6.57 -11.46
CA VAL A 225 8.74 6.34 -12.15
C VAL A 225 8.81 5.20 -13.18
N PRO A 226 9.84 5.07 -14.03
CA PRO A 226 9.90 3.96 -14.98
C PRO A 226 9.95 2.58 -14.31
N ALA A 227 10.63 2.46 -13.17
CA ALA A 227 10.70 1.19 -12.42
C ALA A 227 9.39 0.92 -11.67
N GLN A 228 8.75 1.96 -11.12
CA GLN A 228 7.42 1.83 -10.52
C GLN A 228 6.37 1.41 -11.56
N GLN A 229 6.38 2.00 -12.75
CA GLN A 229 5.51 1.60 -13.87
C GLN A 229 5.73 0.14 -14.26
N GLU A 230 6.98 -0.32 -14.29
CA GLU A 230 7.28 -1.72 -14.60
C GLU A 230 6.75 -2.68 -13.53
N ALA A 231 6.89 -2.34 -12.25
CA ALA A 231 6.29 -3.12 -11.17
C ALA A 231 4.75 -3.14 -11.28
N LEU A 232 4.12 -2.00 -11.55
CA LEU A 232 2.65 -1.92 -11.70
C LEU A 232 2.12 -2.75 -12.87
N ARG A 233 2.89 -2.89 -13.96
CA ARG A 233 2.48 -3.73 -15.10
C ARG A 233 2.34 -5.20 -14.76
N HIS A 234 2.96 -5.67 -13.68
CA HIS A 234 2.74 -7.02 -13.21
C HIS A 234 1.35 -7.22 -12.59
N HIS A 235 0.74 -6.18 -12.03
CA HIS A 235 -0.62 -6.21 -11.47
C HIS A 235 -1.69 -5.98 -12.54
N ALA A 236 -1.61 -6.73 -13.64
CA ALA A 236 -2.40 -6.52 -14.85
C ALA A 236 -3.91 -6.71 -14.63
N THR A 237 -4.34 -7.52 -13.66
CA THR A 237 -5.76 -7.62 -13.31
C THR A 237 -6.27 -6.38 -12.58
N GLN A 238 -5.41 -5.60 -11.93
CA GLN A 238 -5.80 -4.51 -11.02
C GLN A 238 -5.46 -3.11 -11.55
N VAL A 239 -4.44 -2.98 -12.40
CA VAL A 239 -3.88 -1.69 -12.80
C VAL A 239 -3.66 -1.62 -14.31
N VAL A 240 -4.17 -0.56 -14.93
CA VAL A 240 -3.77 -0.14 -16.28
C VAL A 240 -2.71 0.94 -16.17
N VAL A 241 -1.56 0.75 -16.83
CA VAL A 241 -0.41 1.66 -16.75
C VAL A 241 -0.19 2.37 -18.08
N GLY A 242 -0.24 3.70 -18.06
CA GLY A 242 0.17 4.56 -19.17
C GLY A 242 1.49 5.28 -18.90
N ASP A 243 1.81 6.29 -19.72
CA ASP A 243 3.05 7.07 -19.57
C ASP A 243 2.91 8.11 -18.45
N GLY A 244 3.46 7.80 -17.27
CA GLY A 244 3.38 8.68 -16.09
C GLY A 244 2.02 8.69 -15.37
N TRP A 245 1.12 7.77 -15.70
CA TRP A 245 -0.19 7.62 -15.06
C TRP A 245 -0.64 6.16 -14.99
N PHE A 246 -1.63 5.90 -14.15
CA PHE A 246 -2.32 4.62 -14.07
C PHE A 246 -3.81 4.81 -13.83
N ALA A 247 -4.62 3.76 -14.03
CA ALA A 247 -6.02 3.70 -13.66
C ALA A 247 -6.37 2.32 -13.09
N LEU A 248 -7.40 2.28 -12.24
CA LEU A 248 -7.94 1.06 -11.65
C LEU A 248 -9.30 0.72 -12.29
N SER A 249 -10.00 -0.30 -11.78
CA SER A 249 -11.32 -0.72 -12.28
C SER A 249 -12.43 0.33 -12.13
N ASN A 250 -12.21 1.36 -11.32
CA ASN A 250 -13.13 2.48 -11.14
C ASN A 250 -13.04 3.54 -12.26
N ASP A 251 -12.22 3.30 -13.28
CA ASP A 251 -11.98 4.19 -14.41
C ASP A 251 -11.45 5.59 -14.03
N ILE A 252 -10.83 5.74 -12.85
CA ILE A 252 -10.22 7.01 -12.42
C ILE A 252 -8.71 6.97 -12.68
N ALA A 253 -8.21 7.93 -13.45
CA ALA A 253 -6.78 8.09 -13.68
C ALA A 253 -6.09 8.79 -12.50
N ALA A 254 -4.89 8.31 -12.17
CA ALA A 254 -3.99 8.87 -11.17
C ALA A 254 -2.57 9.04 -11.76
N ARG A 255 -1.83 10.04 -11.30
CA ARG A 255 -0.49 10.35 -11.79
C ARG A 255 0.56 9.52 -11.04
N LEU A 256 1.55 9.02 -11.75
CA LEU A 256 2.80 8.50 -11.18
C LEU A 256 3.82 9.65 -11.11
N ALA A 257 3.72 10.44 -10.04
CA ALA A 257 4.51 11.65 -9.88
C ALA A 257 5.96 11.40 -9.41
N GLY A 258 6.29 10.18 -8.97
CA GLY A 258 7.60 9.84 -8.41
C GLY A 258 7.86 10.47 -7.04
N ARG A 259 6.79 10.74 -6.29
CA ARG A 259 6.85 11.31 -4.94
C ARG A 259 5.80 10.67 -4.04
N GLU A 260 6.17 10.45 -2.78
CA GLU A 260 5.33 9.84 -1.74
C GLU A 260 5.54 10.58 -0.42
N GLY A 261 4.44 10.79 0.32
CA GLY A 261 4.39 11.54 1.56
C GLY A 261 4.09 10.66 2.76
N TYR A 262 4.67 11.01 3.90
CA TYR A 262 4.57 10.25 5.14
C TYR A 262 4.53 11.15 6.38
N ALA A 263 4.03 10.59 7.47
CA ALA A 263 4.17 11.17 8.79
C ALA A 263 4.56 10.11 9.82
N LEU A 264 5.35 10.51 10.81
CA LEU A 264 5.66 9.66 11.95
C LEU A 264 4.43 9.53 12.84
N LEU A 265 4.16 8.32 13.32
CA LEU A 265 3.01 7.99 14.16
C LEU A 265 3.51 7.46 15.50
N ASP A 266 2.94 7.97 16.60
CA ASP A 266 3.12 7.34 17.90
C ASP A 266 2.20 6.11 17.98
N PRO A 267 2.75 4.89 18.04
CA PRO A 267 1.93 3.67 18.02
C PRO A 267 1.01 3.56 19.25
N ALA A 268 1.40 4.14 20.39
CA ALA A 268 0.64 4.03 21.64
C ALA A 268 -0.59 4.96 21.64
N SER A 269 -0.42 6.21 21.23
CA SER A 269 -1.54 7.16 21.16
C SER A 269 -2.33 7.06 19.85
N GLY A 270 -1.68 6.70 18.75
CA GLY A 270 -2.24 6.78 17.40
C GLY A 270 -2.22 8.18 16.80
N GLU A 271 -1.54 9.12 17.45
CA GLU A 271 -1.43 10.50 16.98
C GLU A 271 -0.18 10.68 16.12
N LEU A 272 -0.25 11.59 15.14
CA LEU A 272 0.92 11.99 14.36
C LEU A 272 1.91 12.73 15.27
N VAL A 273 3.19 12.41 15.14
CA VAL A 273 4.27 13.09 15.86
C VAL A 273 4.65 14.35 15.09
N PRO A 274 4.49 15.56 15.67
CA PRO A 274 4.88 16.79 15.01
C PRO A 274 6.38 16.84 14.73
N VAL A 275 6.76 17.32 13.55
CA VAL A 275 8.15 17.54 13.15
C VAL A 275 8.31 18.96 12.62
N GLU A 276 9.38 19.65 13.00
CA GLU A 276 9.66 20.98 12.48
C GLU A 276 10.15 20.91 11.03
N GLY A 277 9.29 21.33 10.10
CA GLY A 277 9.56 21.35 8.66
C GLY A 277 9.53 19.95 8.02
N THR A 278 9.88 19.90 6.74
CA THR A 278 9.87 18.65 5.96
C THR A 278 11.23 17.96 6.01
N VAL A 279 11.21 16.64 6.24
CA VAL A 279 12.36 15.74 6.23
C VAL A 279 12.37 14.94 4.92
N ARG A 280 13.54 14.77 4.29
CA ARG A 280 13.71 13.86 3.15
C ARG A 280 14.10 12.48 3.66
N GLY A 281 13.42 11.44 3.20
CA GLY A 281 13.72 10.07 3.62
C GLY A 281 12.89 9.60 4.82
N LEU A 282 12.91 8.29 5.06
CA LEU A 282 12.25 7.63 6.20
C LEU A 282 13.24 7.16 7.28
N ALA A 283 14.54 7.25 7.00
CA ALA A 283 15.62 6.72 7.84
C ALA A 283 16.60 7.80 8.33
N GLY A 284 16.13 9.04 8.51
CA GLY A 284 16.97 10.16 8.99
C GLY A 284 18.07 10.55 8.00
N GLU A 285 17.77 10.53 6.70
CA GLU A 285 18.73 10.85 5.65
C GLU A 285 19.21 12.30 5.76
N PRO A 286 20.51 12.60 5.57
CA PRO A 286 20.98 13.97 5.50
C PRO A 286 20.31 14.69 4.33
N ARG A 287 19.93 15.95 4.54
CA ARG A 287 19.39 16.85 3.49
C ARG A 287 20.33 17.01 2.31
#